data_AF-A0A3D0MR90-F1
#
_entry.id   AF-A0A3D0MR90-F1
#
_cell.length_a   1.000
_cell.length_b   1.000
_cell.length_c   1.000
_cell.angle_alpha   90.00
_cell.angle_beta   90.00
_cell.angle_gamma   90.00
#
_symmetry.space_group_name_H-M   'P 1'
#
loop_
_entity.id
_entity.type
_entity.pdbx_description
1 polymer ?
#
loop_
_entity_poly.entity_id
_entity_poly.type
_entity_poly.pdbx_seq_one_letter_code
_entity_poly.pdbx_strand_id
1 'polypeptide(L)'
;MVFWGKSLFDLLVSDGSSEMILEIKSCSLFGGSSLKNHDAPSLRAVKHVKDLQGLAAKGKKTGVIFIVQSGAPEFFIPDFHTDYDFAERLFQIDEGEGAFEVKAFKIPWNEDFSFCGKPREIPILWDVLSSEASPFGYVLLLCQFNKRKEYAIVISPRLEYVDYNDMRRPNMIPSLKAFLSMADSIRSIPVRTGQDLEAVLANGLGSICDTIKHFNGKPIFMFQENPLSKRSFIQYLLSVRIDRLEEFLSI
;
A
#
# COMPACT_ATOMS: atom_id res chain seq x y z
N MET A 1 12.93 -10.26 -21.14
CA MET A 1 11.48 -10.50 -21.05
C MET A 1 11.15 -11.84 -21.68
N VAL A 2 10.24 -12.61 -21.08
CA VAL A 2 9.88 -13.97 -21.49
C VAL A 2 8.37 -14.14 -21.51
N PHE A 3 7.84 -14.71 -22.60
CA PHE A 3 6.41 -14.93 -22.79
C PHE A 3 6.01 -16.32 -22.28
N TRP A 4 5.04 -16.39 -21.38
CA TRP A 4 4.46 -17.65 -20.95
C TRP A 4 2.93 -17.55 -20.85
N GLY A 5 2.24 -18.38 -21.64
CA GLY A 5 0.78 -18.28 -21.77
C GLY A 5 0.34 -16.91 -22.30
N LYS A 6 -0.37 -16.14 -21.47
CA LYS A 6 -0.88 -14.78 -21.80
C LYS A 6 -0.12 -13.66 -21.07
N SER A 7 1.03 -13.96 -20.45
CA SER A 7 1.80 -12.99 -19.67
C SER A 7 3.23 -12.87 -20.18
N LEU A 8 3.76 -11.65 -20.07
CA LEU A 8 5.14 -11.29 -20.35
C LEU A 8 5.82 -10.97 -19.03
N PHE A 9 6.77 -11.82 -18.65
CA PHE A 9 7.59 -11.68 -17.44
C PHE A 9 8.92 -11.02 -17.78
N ASP A 10 9.58 -10.44 -16.78
CA ASP A 10 10.78 -9.62 -17.00
C ASP A 10 12.00 -10.45 -17.37
N LEU A 11 12.27 -11.53 -16.64
CA LEU A 11 13.49 -12.33 -16.81
C LEU A 11 13.21 -13.84 -16.80
N LEU A 12 14.08 -14.57 -17.52
CA LEU A 12 14.33 -16.00 -17.34
C LEU A 12 15.80 -16.12 -16.99
N VAL A 13 16.08 -16.62 -15.80
CA VAL A 13 17.45 -16.79 -15.29
C VAL A 13 17.78 -18.28 -15.23
N SER A 14 19.04 -18.62 -15.47
CA SER A 14 19.53 -19.98 -15.42
C SER A 14 20.89 -20.05 -14.75
N ASP A 15 21.11 -21.10 -13.97
CA ASP A 15 22.42 -21.48 -13.44
C ASP A 15 23.10 -22.59 -14.28
N GLY A 16 22.54 -22.91 -15.44
CA GLY A 16 22.96 -24.01 -16.32
C GLY A 16 22.34 -25.37 -15.96
N SER A 17 21.79 -25.53 -14.75
CA SER A 17 21.13 -26.76 -14.27
C SER A 17 19.62 -26.60 -14.12
N SER A 18 19.16 -25.39 -13.83
CA SER A 18 17.76 -25.04 -13.65
C SER A 18 17.45 -23.67 -14.24
N GLU A 19 16.18 -23.46 -14.56
CA GLU A 19 15.66 -22.18 -15.04
C GLU A 19 14.62 -21.65 -14.05
N MET A 20 14.59 -20.33 -13.86
CA MET A 20 13.62 -19.62 -13.03
C MET A 20 13.05 -18.42 -13.78
N ILE A 21 11.72 -18.28 -13.74
CA ILE A 21 11.00 -17.14 -14.34
C ILE A 21 10.79 -16.08 -13.28
N LEU A 22 11.23 -14.85 -13.53
CA LEU A 22 11.20 -13.76 -12.57
C LEU A 22 10.42 -12.56 -13.08
N GLU A 23 9.63 -11.97 -12.17
CA GLU A 23 9.02 -10.65 -12.31
C GLU A 23 9.73 -9.65 -11.39
N ILE A 24 10.01 -8.45 -11.89
CA ILE A 24 10.63 -7.36 -11.14
C ILE A 24 9.57 -6.31 -10.81
N LYS A 25 9.56 -5.84 -9.56
CA LYS A 25 8.71 -4.74 -9.08
C LYS A 25 9.56 -3.65 -8.46
N SER A 26 9.50 -2.43 -8.99
CA SER A 26 10.18 -1.28 -8.39
C SER A 26 9.27 -0.61 -7.35
N CYS A 27 9.84 -0.24 -6.20
CA CYS A 27 9.13 0.39 -5.07
C CYS A 27 9.79 1.73 -4.69
N SER A 28 8.97 2.79 -4.56
CA SER A 28 9.43 4.17 -4.30
C SER A 28 8.76 4.87 -3.11
N LEU A 29 7.76 4.27 -2.46
CA LEU A 29 7.13 4.82 -1.25
C LEU A 29 7.91 4.44 0.03
N PHE A 30 8.18 5.42 0.90
CA PHE A 30 9.04 5.29 2.09
C PHE A 30 8.32 5.78 3.36
N GLY A 31 8.31 4.97 4.42
CA GLY A 31 7.98 5.38 5.80
C GLY A 31 9.17 6.04 6.51
N GLY A 32 8.90 6.70 7.64
CA GLY A 32 9.83 7.56 8.38
C GLY A 32 11.07 6.86 8.94
N SER A 33 11.06 5.54 9.15
CA SER A 33 12.19 4.90 9.84
C SER A 33 12.69 3.57 9.32
N SER A 34 11.95 2.71 8.60
CA SER A 34 12.55 1.44 8.13
C SER A 34 11.76 0.59 7.10
N LEU A 35 10.61 1.06 6.63
CA LEU A 35 9.63 0.23 5.91
C LEU A 35 9.25 0.83 4.54
N LYS A 36 9.04 -0.03 3.53
CA LYS A 36 8.60 0.35 2.18
C LYS A 36 7.44 -0.47 1.67
N ASN A 37 6.67 0.17 0.79
CA ASN A 37 5.42 -0.26 0.17
C ASN A 37 5.51 -0.21 -1.37
N HIS A 38 4.58 -0.87 -2.08
CA HIS A 38 4.40 -0.72 -3.51
C HIS A 38 3.45 0.44 -3.82
N ASP A 39 3.75 1.25 -4.85
CA ASP A 39 3.16 2.59 -4.99
C ASP A 39 1.73 2.63 -5.59
N ALA A 40 1.24 1.53 -6.17
CA ALA A 40 -0.12 1.49 -6.72
C ALA A 40 -0.67 0.06 -6.85
N PRO A 41 -1.99 -0.13 -6.67
CA PRO A 41 -2.63 -1.40 -6.92
C PRO A 41 -2.64 -1.68 -8.41
N SER A 42 -2.39 -2.92 -8.77
CA SER A 42 -2.24 -3.31 -10.16
C SER A 42 -2.90 -4.65 -10.39
N LEU A 43 -4.07 -4.62 -11.04
CA LEU A 43 -4.73 -5.83 -11.56
C LEU A 43 -3.77 -6.68 -12.41
N ARG A 44 -2.81 -6.01 -13.08
CA ARG A 44 -1.73 -6.67 -13.82
C ARG A 44 -0.74 -7.37 -12.88
N ALA A 45 -0.33 -6.75 -11.78
CA ALA A 45 0.56 -7.38 -10.80
C ALA A 45 -0.08 -8.61 -10.15
N VAL A 46 -1.36 -8.53 -9.75
CA VAL A 46 -2.11 -9.68 -9.22
C VAL A 46 -2.20 -10.81 -10.25
N LYS A 47 -2.49 -10.47 -11.51
CA LYS A 47 -2.52 -11.46 -12.61
C LYS A 47 -1.16 -12.12 -12.82
N HIS A 48 -0.07 -11.35 -12.84
CA HIS A 48 1.28 -11.88 -13.05
C HIS A 48 1.67 -12.84 -11.92
N VAL A 49 1.39 -12.51 -10.66
CA VAL A 49 1.64 -13.42 -9.52
C VAL A 49 0.80 -14.69 -9.62
N LYS A 50 -0.48 -14.59 -10.02
CA LYS A 50 -1.33 -15.76 -10.30
C LYS A 50 -0.74 -16.67 -11.38
N ASP A 51 -0.28 -16.09 -12.48
CA ASP A 51 0.31 -16.84 -13.58
C ASP A 51 1.63 -17.51 -13.15
N LEU A 52 2.49 -16.82 -12.37
CA LEU A 52 3.72 -17.39 -11.81
C LEU A 52 3.46 -18.55 -10.82
N GLN A 53 2.43 -18.45 -9.99
CA GLN A 53 2.01 -19.57 -9.12
C GLN A 53 1.49 -20.75 -9.95
N GLY A 54 0.72 -20.48 -11.01
CA GLY A 54 0.26 -21.53 -11.92
C GLY A 54 1.41 -22.26 -12.63
N LEU A 55 2.56 -21.61 -12.81
CA LEU A 55 3.79 -22.21 -13.30
C LEU A 55 4.55 -22.97 -12.20
N ALA A 56 4.61 -22.41 -11.00
CA ALA A 56 5.18 -23.08 -9.82
C ALA A 56 4.50 -24.43 -9.54
N ALA A 57 3.16 -24.45 -9.59
CA ALA A 57 2.36 -25.67 -9.44
C ALA A 57 2.62 -26.73 -10.52
N LYS A 58 3.24 -26.35 -11.65
CA LYS A 58 3.66 -27.26 -12.73
C LYS A 58 5.14 -27.65 -12.64
N GLY A 59 5.80 -27.37 -11.52
CA GLY A 59 7.20 -27.70 -11.26
C GLY A 59 8.22 -26.74 -11.88
N LYS A 60 7.80 -25.56 -12.35
CA LYS A 60 8.74 -24.50 -12.79
C LYS A 60 9.18 -23.67 -11.58
N LYS A 61 10.45 -23.28 -11.52
CA LYS A 61 10.89 -22.27 -10.54
C LYS A 61 10.40 -20.90 -10.98
N THR A 62 9.81 -20.14 -10.07
CA THR A 62 9.33 -18.78 -10.33
C THR A 62 9.69 -17.85 -9.18
N GLY A 63 9.56 -16.55 -9.40
CA GLY A 63 9.72 -15.62 -8.30
C GLY A 63 9.40 -14.17 -8.63
N VAL A 64 9.32 -13.37 -7.57
CA VAL A 64 9.15 -11.92 -7.65
C VAL A 64 10.30 -11.26 -6.89
N ILE A 65 10.94 -10.29 -7.54
CA ILE A 65 11.98 -9.47 -6.93
C ILE A 65 11.45 -8.04 -6.79
N PHE A 66 11.36 -7.56 -5.56
CA PHE A 66 11.12 -6.17 -5.24
C PHE A 66 12.42 -5.40 -5.21
N ILE A 67 12.51 -4.34 -6.01
CA ILE A 67 13.63 -3.42 -6.08
C ILE A 67 13.26 -2.14 -5.35
N VAL A 68 13.86 -1.98 -4.20
CA VAL A 68 13.64 -0.90 -3.26
C VAL A 68 14.59 0.26 -3.62
N GLN A 69 14.05 1.35 -4.17
CA GLN A 69 14.82 2.46 -4.75
C GLN A 69 15.38 3.45 -3.70
N SER A 70 15.93 2.95 -2.60
CA SER A 70 16.77 3.74 -1.66
C SER A 70 17.50 2.80 -0.70
N GLY A 71 18.66 3.22 -0.21
CA GLY A 71 19.48 2.44 0.71
C GLY A 71 19.04 2.49 2.19
N ALA A 72 18.07 3.34 2.54
CA ALA A 72 17.75 3.65 3.93
C ALA A 72 17.02 2.54 4.71
N PRO A 73 15.93 1.92 4.20
CA PRO A 73 15.18 0.98 5.02
C PRO A 73 15.89 -0.36 5.18
N GLU A 74 15.58 -1.04 6.28
CA GLU A 74 16.14 -2.35 6.63
C GLU A 74 15.12 -3.48 6.46
N PHE A 75 13.85 -3.16 6.22
CA PHE A 75 12.76 -4.14 6.08
C PHE A 75 11.83 -3.77 4.92
N PHE A 76 11.14 -4.78 4.38
CA PHE A 76 10.13 -4.63 3.33
C PHE A 76 8.78 -5.18 3.78
N ILE A 77 7.68 -4.52 3.39
CA ILE A 77 6.34 -5.06 3.57
C ILE A 77 5.48 -4.76 2.33
N PRO A 78 4.76 -5.73 1.76
CA PRO A 78 3.81 -5.44 0.69
C PRO A 78 2.75 -4.42 1.15
N ASP A 79 2.45 -3.41 0.34
CA ASP A 79 1.43 -2.39 0.66
C ASP A 79 0.00 -2.96 0.63
N PHE A 80 -0.40 -3.63 1.70
CA PHE A 80 -1.74 -4.15 1.87
C PHE A 80 -2.78 -3.03 2.01
N HIS A 81 -2.40 -1.80 2.39
CA HIS A 81 -3.31 -0.66 2.38
C HIS A 81 -3.71 -0.29 0.96
N THR A 82 -2.82 -0.48 -0.02
CA THR A 82 -3.07 -0.13 -1.41
C THR A 82 -3.62 -1.32 -2.20
N ASP A 83 -2.99 -2.49 -2.13
CA ASP A 83 -3.40 -3.73 -2.83
C ASP A 83 -3.39 -4.92 -1.87
N TYR A 84 -4.52 -5.11 -1.16
CA TYR A 84 -4.68 -6.20 -0.20
C TYR A 84 -4.58 -7.57 -0.86
N ASP A 85 -5.29 -7.79 -1.98
CA ASP A 85 -5.28 -9.06 -2.70
C ASP A 85 -3.87 -9.45 -3.17
N PHE A 86 -3.07 -8.47 -3.60
CA PHE A 86 -1.68 -8.71 -3.96
C PHE A 86 -0.84 -9.10 -2.73
N ALA A 87 -0.95 -8.35 -1.63
CA ALA A 87 -0.20 -8.61 -0.40
C ALA A 87 -0.56 -9.97 0.22
N GLU A 88 -1.85 -10.27 0.36
CA GLU A 88 -2.37 -11.56 0.86
C GLU A 88 -1.87 -12.73 0.00
N ARG A 89 -1.84 -12.54 -1.32
CA ARG A 89 -1.38 -13.60 -2.21
C ARG A 89 0.12 -13.85 -2.13
N LEU A 90 0.92 -12.81 -1.89
CA LEU A 90 2.36 -12.97 -1.61
C LEU A 90 2.57 -13.70 -0.28
N PHE A 91 1.80 -13.38 0.75
CA PHE A 91 1.83 -14.09 2.03
C PHE A 91 1.52 -15.58 1.87
N GLN A 92 0.44 -15.93 1.15
CA GLN A 92 0.08 -17.32 0.87
C GLN A 92 1.15 -18.09 0.08
N ILE A 93 1.97 -17.39 -0.72
CA ILE A 93 3.11 -18.00 -1.42
C ILE A 93 4.22 -18.33 -0.44
N ASP A 94 4.54 -17.39 0.44
CA ASP A 94 5.59 -17.54 1.43
C ASP A 94 5.29 -18.66 2.44
N GLU A 95 4.04 -18.78 2.89
CA GLU A 95 3.61 -19.89 3.77
C GLU A 95 3.54 -21.25 3.05
N GLY A 96 3.48 -21.26 1.72
CA GLY A 96 3.28 -22.47 0.93
C GLY A 96 4.58 -23.25 0.66
N GLU A 97 4.45 -24.56 0.48
CA GLU A 97 5.54 -25.37 -0.07
C GLU A 97 5.58 -25.20 -1.60
N GLY A 98 6.59 -24.51 -2.13
CA GLY A 98 6.66 -24.29 -3.58
C GLY A 98 7.98 -23.73 -4.08
N ALA A 99 8.19 -23.84 -5.40
CA ALA A 99 9.34 -23.28 -6.10
C ALA A 99 9.16 -21.79 -6.46
N PHE A 100 8.34 -21.05 -5.71
CA PHE A 100 8.10 -19.63 -5.90
C PHE A 100 8.82 -18.86 -4.80
N GLU A 101 9.80 -18.03 -5.18
CA GLU A 101 10.52 -17.18 -4.23
C GLU A 101 10.04 -15.72 -4.30
N VAL A 102 9.89 -15.07 -3.14
CA VAL A 102 9.66 -13.63 -3.04
C VAL A 102 10.83 -12.99 -2.32
N LYS A 103 11.50 -12.03 -2.96
CA LYS A 103 12.67 -11.34 -2.38
C LYS A 103 12.57 -9.84 -2.53
N ALA A 104 13.19 -9.11 -1.61
CA ALA A 104 13.30 -7.66 -1.67
C ALA A 104 14.76 -7.23 -1.56
N PHE A 105 15.20 -6.35 -2.47
CA PHE A 105 16.56 -5.81 -2.50
C PHE A 105 16.52 -4.30 -2.47
N LYS A 106 17.24 -3.70 -1.52
CA LYS A 106 17.47 -2.26 -1.51
C LYS A 106 18.65 -1.86 -2.36
N ILE A 107 18.47 -0.75 -3.07
CA ILE A 107 19.48 -0.14 -3.92
C ILE A 107 19.86 1.23 -3.35
N PRO A 108 21.13 1.46 -2.98
CA PRO A 108 21.61 2.78 -2.61
C PRO A 108 21.75 3.66 -3.86
N TRP A 109 21.39 4.94 -3.70
CA TRP A 109 21.54 5.99 -4.70
C TRP A 109 22.30 7.15 -4.09
N ASN A 110 23.19 7.76 -4.87
CA ASN A 110 23.77 9.06 -4.53
C ASN A 110 22.74 10.19 -4.77
N GLU A 111 23.01 11.39 -4.25
CA GLU A 111 22.15 12.57 -4.44
C GLU A 111 21.98 12.97 -5.92
N ASP A 112 22.94 12.62 -6.77
CA ASP A 112 22.90 12.82 -8.22
C ASP A 112 22.17 11.68 -8.97
N PHE A 113 21.52 10.76 -8.24
CA PHE A 113 20.86 9.56 -8.75
C PHE A 113 21.81 8.57 -9.46
N SER A 114 23.12 8.68 -9.26
CA SER A 114 24.04 7.63 -9.66
C SER A 114 23.94 6.44 -8.70
N PHE A 115 24.01 5.23 -9.26
CA PHE A 115 24.01 4.00 -8.49
C PHE A 115 25.27 3.92 -7.62
N CYS A 116 25.13 3.61 -6.33
CA CYS A 116 26.26 3.44 -5.45
C CYS A 116 26.18 2.16 -4.61
N GLY A 117 27.34 1.61 -4.27
CA GLY A 117 27.43 0.41 -3.43
C GLY A 117 26.95 -0.87 -4.13
N LYS A 118 26.45 -1.82 -3.32
CA LYS A 118 25.91 -3.10 -3.79
C LYS A 118 24.44 -3.21 -3.36
N PRO A 119 23.56 -3.83 -4.18
CA PRO A 119 22.22 -4.14 -3.73
C PRO A 119 22.30 -5.07 -2.51
N ARG A 120 21.44 -4.83 -1.51
CA ARG A 120 21.38 -5.66 -0.31
C ARG A 120 19.98 -6.26 -0.20
N GLU A 121 19.90 -7.57 0.00
CA GLU A 121 18.64 -8.22 0.34
C GLU A 121 18.17 -7.74 1.72
N ILE A 122 16.88 -7.40 1.83
CA ILE A 122 16.25 -7.03 3.09
C ILE A 122 15.11 -8.00 3.40
N PRO A 123 14.93 -8.37 4.68
CA PRO A 123 13.84 -9.25 5.09
C PRO A 123 12.46 -8.65 4.77
N ILE A 124 11.54 -9.54 4.39
CA ILE A 124 10.13 -9.23 4.25
C ILE A 124 9.44 -9.57 5.56
N LEU A 125 8.65 -8.64 6.10
CA LEU A 125 7.98 -8.80 7.39
C LEU A 125 6.66 -9.55 7.26
N TRP A 126 6.74 -10.86 7.02
CA TRP A 126 5.56 -11.70 6.87
C TRP A 126 4.71 -11.80 8.14
N ASP A 127 5.32 -11.82 9.33
CA ASP A 127 4.60 -11.85 10.61
C ASP A 127 3.81 -10.57 10.88
N VAL A 128 4.37 -9.41 10.48
CA VAL A 128 3.66 -8.14 10.56
C VAL A 128 2.51 -8.13 9.55
N LEU A 129 2.76 -8.64 8.34
CA LEU A 129 1.72 -8.73 7.32
C LEU A 129 0.58 -9.64 7.78
N SER A 130 0.85 -10.81 8.35
CA SER A 130 -0.18 -11.76 8.79
C SER A 130 -0.99 -11.27 10.00
N SER A 131 -0.34 -10.51 10.90
CA SER A 131 -0.99 -9.96 12.08
C SER A 131 -1.84 -8.72 11.80
N GLU A 132 -1.43 -7.88 10.84
CA GLU A 132 -2.02 -6.56 10.65
C GLU A 132 -2.74 -6.37 9.31
N ALA A 133 -2.32 -7.06 8.24
CA ALA A 133 -3.01 -6.99 6.96
C ALA A 133 -4.40 -7.61 7.09
N SER A 134 -5.41 -6.79 6.91
CA SER A 134 -6.80 -7.19 7.04
C SER A 134 -7.61 -6.60 5.89
N PRO A 135 -8.64 -7.30 5.38
CA PRO A 135 -9.58 -6.68 4.46
C PRO A 135 -10.40 -5.58 5.14
N PHE A 136 -10.38 -5.54 6.48
CA PHE A 136 -11.06 -4.56 7.32
C PHE A 136 -10.29 -3.25 7.43
N GLY A 137 -10.98 -2.19 7.84
CA GLY A 137 -10.33 -0.94 8.23
C GLY A 137 -11.15 0.29 7.90
N TYR A 138 -10.48 1.38 7.56
CA TYR A 138 -11.10 2.68 7.32
C TYR A 138 -10.79 3.16 5.91
N VAL A 139 -11.58 4.12 5.43
CA VAL A 139 -11.29 4.88 4.23
C VAL A 139 -11.33 6.36 4.58
N LEU A 140 -10.24 7.06 4.29
CA LEU A 140 -10.22 8.51 4.31
C LEU A 140 -10.74 9.01 2.96
N LEU A 141 -11.91 9.65 2.98
CA LEU A 141 -12.53 10.25 1.82
C LEU A 141 -12.04 11.70 1.69
N LEU A 142 -11.13 11.93 0.76
CA LEU A 142 -10.68 13.27 0.37
C LEU A 142 -11.67 13.87 -0.62
N CYS A 143 -12.48 14.80 -0.14
CA CYS A 143 -13.43 15.58 -0.91
C CYS A 143 -12.79 16.89 -1.41
N GLN A 144 -13.03 17.25 -2.67
CA GLN A 144 -12.61 18.52 -3.25
C GLN A 144 -13.83 19.38 -3.61
N PHE A 145 -13.77 20.68 -3.29
CA PHE A 145 -14.81 21.67 -3.60
C PHE A 145 -14.22 22.79 -4.47
N ASN A 146 -14.26 22.62 -5.78
CA ASN A 146 -13.61 23.46 -6.80
C ASN A 146 -13.98 24.94 -6.70
N LYS A 147 -15.27 25.25 -6.50
CA LYS A 147 -15.74 26.65 -6.40
C LYS A 147 -15.19 27.37 -5.17
N ARG A 148 -15.02 26.65 -4.06
CA ARG A 148 -14.52 27.20 -2.79
C ARG A 148 -13.01 27.09 -2.66
N LYS A 149 -12.36 26.30 -3.53
CA LYS A 149 -10.95 25.89 -3.41
C LYS A 149 -10.66 25.28 -2.03
N GLU A 150 -11.63 24.55 -1.49
CA GLU A 150 -11.52 23.86 -0.21
C GLU A 150 -11.42 22.35 -0.42
N TYR A 151 -10.81 21.69 0.54
CA TYR A 151 -10.75 20.23 0.63
C TYR A 151 -11.28 19.80 2.00
N ALA A 152 -11.80 18.58 2.06
CA ALA A 152 -12.20 17.98 3.31
C ALA A 152 -11.78 16.52 3.36
N ILE A 153 -11.44 16.02 4.54
CA ILE A 153 -11.27 14.60 4.79
C ILE A 153 -12.37 14.14 5.73
N VAL A 154 -13.00 13.04 5.34
CA VAL A 154 -14.01 12.33 6.12
C VAL A 154 -13.51 10.91 6.38
N ILE A 155 -13.58 10.46 7.62
CA ILE A 155 -13.24 9.07 7.99
C ILE A 155 -14.51 8.22 7.83
N SER A 156 -14.43 7.11 7.10
CA SER A 156 -15.53 6.14 7.06
C SER A 156 -15.76 5.47 8.42
N PRO A 157 -16.94 4.88 8.67
CA PRO A 157 -17.04 3.81 9.65
C PRO A 157 -16.00 2.71 9.38
N ARG A 158 -15.70 1.90 10.39
CA ARG A 158 -14.89 0.70 10.18
C ARG A 158 -15.65 -0.25 9.24
N LEU A 159 -14.96 -0.71 8.21
CA LEU A 159 -15.51 -1.52 7.13
C LEU A 159 -15.07 -2.97 7.29
N GLU A 160 -15.99 -3.89 7.00
CA GLU A 160 -15.72 -5.34 6.93
C GLU A 160 -15.08 -5.75 5.59
N TYR A 161 -15.09 -4.88 4.58
CA TYR A 161 -14.31 -5.09 3.37
C TYR A 161 -14.02 -3.76 2.70
N VAL A 162 -12.74 -3.41 2.58
CA VAL A 162 -12.29 -2.22 1.86
C VAL A 162 -12.04 -2.61 0.40
N ASP A 163 -13.05 -2.53 -0.47
CA ASP A 163 -12.92 -2.81 -1.91
C ASP A 163 -12.30 -1.62 -2.65
N TYR A 164 -11.30 -1.92 -3.49
CA TYR A 164 -10.70 -0.96 -4.41
C TYR A 164 -11.69 -0.37 -5.42
N ASN A 165 -12.74 -1.10 -5.79
CA ASN A 165 -13.83 -0.59 -6.64
C ASN A 165 -14.83 0.28 -5.85
N ASP A 166 -14.99 0.04 -4.54
CA ASP A 166 -15.87 0.83 -3.66
C ASP A 166 -15.23 2.12 -3.17
N MET A 167 -13.92 2.30 -3.36
CA MET A 167 -13.14 3.53 -3.12
C MET A 167 -13.63 4.79 -3.87
N ARG A 168 -14.82 4.76 -4.47
CA ARG A 168 -15.49 5.91 -5.10
C ARG A 168 -16.93 6.11 -4.62
N ARG A 169 -17.42 5.34 -3.64
CA ARG A 169 -18.85 5.36 -3.24
C ARG A 169 -19.11 6.24 -2.02
N PRO A 170 -19.72 7.43 -2.20
CA PRO A 170 -20.12 8.29 -1.08
C PRO A 170 -21.29 7.74 -0.23
N ASN A 171 -21.93 6.65 -0.65
CA ASN A 171 -23.10 6.10 0.06
C ASN A 171 -22.76 5.30 1.32
N MET A 172 -21.47 5.08 1.62
CA MET A 172 -21.03 4.29 2.77
C MET A 172 -21.29 4.98 4.12
N ILE A 173 -21.57 6.28 4.11
CA ILE A 173 -21.82 7.06 5.33
C ILE A 173 -23.18 7.78 5.18
N PRO A 174 -24.30 7.11 5.50
CA PRO A 174 -25.64 7.68 5.29
C PRO A 174 -25.82 9.06 5.94
N SER A 175 -25.25 9.25 7.14
CA SER A 175 -25.28 10.54 7.85
C SER A 175 -24.56 11.68 7.13
N LEU A 176 -23.60 11.37 6.25
CA LEU A 176 -22.83 12.35 5.47
C LEU A 176 -23.20 12.34 3.98
N LYS A 177 -24.19 11.56 3.54
CA LYS A 177 -24.55 11.44 2.12
C LYS A 177 -24.81 12.80 1.46
N ALA A 178 -25.55 13.68 2.14
CA ALA A 178 -25.80 15.04 1.67
C ALA A 178 -24.50 15.84 1.55
N PHE A 179 -23.61 15.78 2.54
CA PHE A 179 -22.31 16.44 2.47
C PHE A 179 -21.45 15.94 1.31
N LEU A 180 -21.29 14.63 1.19
CA LEU A 180 -20.48 14.01 0.15
C LEU A 180 -21.02 14.30 -1.25
N SER A 181 -22.35 14.44 -1.41
CA SER A 181 -22.96 14.82 -2.69
C SER A 181 -22.63 16.25 -3.13
N MET A 182 -22.16 17.11 -2.22
CA MET A 182 -21.72 18.47 -2.55
C MET A 182 -20.28 18.52 -3.07
N ALA A 183 -19.50 17.46 -2.92
CA ALA A 183 -18.11 17.42 -3.37
C ALA A 183 -18.03 17.28 -4.89
N ASP A 184 -17.18 18.08 -5.54
CA ASP A 184 -16.96 17.98 -6.98
C ASP A 184 -16.18 16.71 -7.36
N SER A 185 -15.30 16.25 -6.46
CA SER A 185 -14.65 14.94 -6.58
C SER A 185 -14.34 14.36 -5.21
N ILE A 186 -14.27 13.02 -5.16
CA ILE A 186 -13.92 12.27 -3.96
C ILE A 186 -12.84 11.26 -4.33
N ARG A 187 -11.74 11.27 -3.58
CA ARG A 187 -10.69 10.26 -3.63
C ARG A 187 -10.67 9.48 -2.32
N SER A 188 -10.65 8.17 -2.40
CA SER A 188 -10.50 7.32 -1.22
C SER A 188 -9.05 6.97 -0.96
N ILE A 189 -8.68 6.95 0.32
CA ILE A 189 -7.35 6.61 0.82
C ILE A 189 -7.56 5.53 1.90
N PRO A 190 -7.39 4.24 1.57
CA PRO A 190 -7.66 3.12 2.48
C PRO A 190 -6.67 3.04 3.64
N VAL A 191 -7.14 2.70 4.82
CA VAL A 191 -6.31 2.36 5.98
C VAL A 191 -6.79 1.00 6.47
N ARG A 192 -6.27 -0.06 5.84
CA ARG A 192 -6.53 -1.45 6.21
C ARG A 192 -5.84 -1.81 7.53
N THR A 193 -6.54 -2.48 8.42
CA THR A 193 -6.04 -2.76 9.77
C THR A 193 -6.94 -3.74 10.52
N GLY A 194 -6.32 -4.65 11.28
CA GLY A 194 -6.99 -5.47 12.29
C GLY A 194 -7.34 -4.70 13.58
N GLN A 195 -6.76 -3.53 13.79
CA GLN A 195 -6.94 -2.70 14.98
C GLN A 195 -8.08 -1.67 14.83
N ASP A 196 -8.61 -1.19 15.96
CA ASP A 196 -9.51 -0.03 15.98
C ASP A 196 -8.66 1.25 16.02
N LEU A 197 -8.66 1.99 14.91
CA LEU A 197 -7.86 3.22 14.74
C LEU A 197 -8.72 4.48 14.64
N GLU A 198 -10.04 4.44 14.92
CA GLU A 198 -10.91 5.59 14.67
C GLU A 198 -10.42 6.85 15.40
N ALA A 199 -10.08 6.72 16.69
CA ALA A 199 -9.56 7.82 17.50
C ALA A 199 -8.17 8.29 17.03
N VAL A 200 -7.27 7.36 16.65
CA VAL A 200 -5.93 7.68 16.14
C VAL A 200 -6.03 8.50 14.86
N LEU A 201 -6.89 8.06 13.93
CA LEU A 201 -7.11 8.76 12.67
C LEU A 201 -7.72 10.15 12.89
N ALA A 202 -8.74 10.25 13.75
CA ALA A 202 -9.41 11.51 14.05
C ALA A 202 -8.48 12.52 14.73
N ASN A 203 -7.70 12.10 15.73
CA ASN A 203 -6.76 12.95 16.44
C ASN A 203 -5.63 13.42 15.52
N GLY A 204 -5.07 12.51 14.72
CA GLY A 204 -4.01 12.83 13.77
C GLY A 204 -4.48 13.84 12.71
N LEU A 205 -5.64 13.62 12.09
CA LEU A 205 -6.24 14.58 11.16
C LEU A 205 -6.57 15.92 11.84
N GLY A 206 -7.12 15.89 13.05
CA GLY A 206 -7.44 17.09 13.83
C GLY A 206 -6.22 17.98 14.06
N SER A 207 -5.04 17.37 14.25
CA SER A 207 -3.79 18.11 14.47
C SER A 207 -3.20 18.79 13.24
N ILE A 208 -3.57 18.35 12.02
CA ILE A 208 -3.00 18.84 10.75
C ILE A 208 -3.99 19.57 9.85
N CYS A 209 -5.30 19.48 10.14
CA CYS A 209 -6.34 20.19 9.40
C CYS A 209 -6.39 21.67 9.80
N ASP A 210 -6.97 22.50 8.93
CA ASP A 210 -7.10 23.93 9.19
C ASP A 210 -8.31 24.23 10.07
N THR A 211 -9.37 23.43 9.98
CA THR A 211 -10.57 23.56 10.83
C THR A 211 -11.35 22.25 10.89
N ILE A 212 -11.92 21.93 12.05
CA ILE A 212 -12.87 20.81 12.20
C ILE A 212 -14.30 21.35 12.13
N LYS A 213 -15.08 20.90 11.16
CA LYS A 213 -16.53 21.12 11.08
C LYS A 213 -17.27 19.88 11.52
N HIS A 214 -18.55 20.02 11.83
CA HIS A 214 -19.43 18.89 12.15
C HIS A 214 -20.62 18.86 11.20
N PHE A 215 -20.96 17.68 10.70
CA PHE A 215 -22.14 17.46 9.89
C PHE A 215 -22.88 16.25 10.43
N ASN A 216 -24.12 16.43 10.87
CA ASN A 216 -24.91 15.39 11.53
C ASN A 216 -24.14 14.67 12.65
N GLY A 217 -23.40 15.43 13.47
CA GLY A 217 -22.60 14.91 14.59
C GLY A 217 -21.29 14.22 14.20
N LYS A 218 -20.97 14.09 12.90
CA LYS A 218 -19.68 13.52 12.43
C LYS A 218 -18.67 14.63 12.12
N PRO A 219 -17.40 14.48 12.55
CA PRO A 219 -16.36 15.45 12.26
C PRO A 219 -15.95 15.42 10.78
N ILE A 220 -15.65 16.59 10.26
CA ILE A 220 -15.15 16.83 8.91
C ILE A 220 -13.88 17.69 9.03
N PHE A 221 -12.77 17.16 8.57
CA PHE A 221 -11.46 17.80 8.69
C PHE A 221 -11.21 18.67 7.44
N MET A 222 -11.31 19.98 7.58
CA MET A 222 -11.22 20.93 6.46
C MET A 222 -9.78 21.35 6.19
N PHE A 223 -9.45 21.55 4.92
CA PHE A 223 -8.17 22.05 4.46
C PHE A 223 -8.36 23.13 3.38
N GLN A 224 -7.56 24.20 3.43
CA GLN A 224 -7.50 25.30 2.46
C GLN A 224 -6.65 24.95 1.23
N GLU A 225 -5.77 23.97 1.37
CA GLU A 225 -4.93 23.43 0.29
C GLU A 225 -5.15 21.93 0.15
N ASN A 226 -4.79 21.37 -1.00
CA ASN A 226 -4.90 19.94 -1.25
C ASN A 226 -4.03 19.18 -0.22
N PRO A 227 -4.60 18.32 0.65
CA PRO A 227 -3.84 17.58 1.65
C PRO A 227 -2.73 16.73 1.02
N LEU A 228 -2.94 16.17 -0.18
CA LEU A 228 -1.91 15.38 -0.86
C LEU A 228 -0.69 16.20 -1.32
N SER A 229 -0.78 17.53 -1.30
CA SER A 229 0.36 18.43 -1.53
C SER A 229 1.05 18.86 -0.22
N LYS A 230 0.45 18.60 0.94
CA LYS A 230 1.00 18.99 2.26
C LYS A 230 1.89 17.88 2.81
N ARG A 231 3.15 18.22 3.09
CA ARG A 231 4.12 17.29 3.73
C ARG A 231 3.58 16.70 5.03
N SER A 232 2.91 17.50 5.86
CA SER A 232 2.32 17.05 7.13
C SER A 232 1.27 15.96 6.94
N PHE A 233 0.45 16.05 5.89
CA PHE A 233 -0.54 15.03 5.58
C PHE A 233 0.09 13.75 5.02
N ILE A 234 1.11 13.87 4.17
CA ILE A 234 1.85 12.70 3.67
C ILE A 234 2.55 11.98 4.82
N GLN A 235 3.21 12.71 5.73
CA GLN A 235 3.82 12.14 6.93
C GLN A 235 2.78 11.49 7.85
N TYR A 236 1.62 12.12 8.03
CA TYR A 236 0.51 11.51 8.76
C TYR A 236 0.06 10.19 8.12
N LEU A 237 -0.14 10.14 6.80
CA LEU A 237 -0.52 8.90 6.10
C LEU A 237 0.53 7.81 6.26
N LEU A 238 1.82 8.15 6.17
CA LEU A 238 2.91 7.20 6.40
C LEU A 238 2.91 6.70 7.84
N SER A 239 2.67 7.59 8.81
CA SER A 239 2.63 7.19 10.22
C SER A 239 1.52 6.17 10.52
N VAL A 240 0.32 6.38 9.97
CA VAL A 240 -0.84 5.50 10.22
C VAL A 240 -0.86 4.24 9.35
N ARG A 241 -0.11 4.19 8.24
CA ARG A 241 -0.06 3.02 7.34
C ARG A 241 1.21 2.19 7.47
N ILE A 242 2.30 2.81 7.90
CA ILE A 242 3.63 2.20 7.83
C ILE A 242 4.34 2.33 9.17
N ASP A 243 4.54 3.56 9.68
CA ASP A 243 5.44 3.72 10.83
C ASP A 243 4.87 3.10 12.12
N ARG A 244 3.54 3.07 12.28
CA ARG A 244 2.91 2.33 13.40
C ARG A 244 3.22 0.83 13.41
N LEU A 245 3.59 0.26 12.26
CA LEU A 245 3.90 -1.17 12.16
C LEU A 245 5.22 -1.53 12.86
N GLU A 246 6.04 -0.54 13.19
CA GLU A 246 7.25 -0.74 14.00
C GLU A 246 6.93 -1.27 15.39
N GLU A 247 5.71 -1.03 15.92
CA GLU A 247 5.26 -1.62 17.20
C GLU A 247 5.21 -3.15 17.16
N PHE A 248 5.09 -3.74 15.96
CA PHE A 248 5.09 -5.19 15.75
C PHE A 248 6.50 -5.76 15.53
N LEU A 249 7.49 -4.89 15.30
CA LEU A 249 8.89 -5.30 15.27
C LEU A 249 9.32 -5.58 16.71
N SER A 250 9.33 -6.86 17.08
CA SER A 250 9.92 -7.30 18.34
C SER A 250 11.43 -7.02 18.31
N ILE A 251 11.86 -5.87 18.82
CA ILE A 251 13.27 -5.56 19.10
C ILE A 251 13.55 -5.86 20.57
#